data_AF-A0A935I8N3-F1
#
_entry.id   AF-A0A935I8N3-F1
#
_cell.length_a   1.000
_cell.length_b   1.000
_cell.length_c   1.000
_cell.angle_alpha   90.00
_cell.angle_beta   90.00
_cell.angle_gamma   90.00
#
_symmetry.space_group_name_H-M   'P 1'
#
loop_
_entity.id
_entity.type
_entity.pdbx_description
1 polymer ?
#
loop_
_entity_poly.entity_id
_entity_poly.type
_entity_poly.pdbx_seq_one_letter_code
_entity_poly.pdbx_strand_id
1 'polypeptide(L)'
;MGIGLKAIDFFCSGGGMSFGLQKAGIKVIAGIDYDISCKETYEANVKNAKFLHYDIFKLQPKTIDKVLNLSRENTDNLILIGCTPCQYWSQIRTNKNKSKEGRDLLTEFLRFVNYYLPGFVVVENVPGIFRNRSKSKLQFFIEDLEKLGYVIHSEIHDMSDYGVPQKRKRYTLIANRISKEKIIPKKGKHKVLVKDVLGKNNGFPKVLAGNRDNTAFNHTVASLSELNLARVKKVKRNGGTRFDFANIPELQLQCFKGKDNSFIDTYGRLSWDDLAPTITTKFFNVSSGKFVHPEEDRALSLREGASLQTFPKSFIFKTNSIAQTAKIIGNAVPPKYAKAIGESIFNAYDNN
;
A
#
# COMPACT_ATOMS: atom_id res chain seq x y z
N MET A 1 13.81 -30.95 -8.77
CA MET A 1 13.48 -29.51 -8.71
C MET A 1 12.70 -29.28 -7.43
N GLY A 2 13.21 -28.45 -6.51
CA GLY A 2 12.53 -28.15 -5.25
C GLY A 2 11.12 -27.59 -5.48
N ILE A 3 10.22 -27.83 -4.53
CA ILE A 3 8.84 -27.32 -4.62
C ILE A 3 8.88 -25.80 -4.41
N GLY A 4 8.59 -25.02 -5.46
CA GLY A 4 8.62 -23.56 -5.37
C GLY A 4 7.59 -22.99 -4.36
N LEU A 5 7.92 -21.84 -3.77
CA LEU A 5 7.06 -21.11 -2.83
C LEU A 5 5.74 -20.68 -3.47
N LYS A 6 4.64 -20.86 -2.73
CA LYS A 6 3.28 -20.46 -3.10
C LYS A 6 2.74 -19.43 -2.12
N ALA A 7 1.99 -18.43 -2.60
CA ALA A 7 1.42 -17.39 -1.75
C ALA A 7 -0.09 -17.19 -1.94
N ILE A 8 -0.80 -16.97 -0.84
CA ILE A 8 -2.18 -16.49 -0.79
C ILE A 8 -2.19 -15.13 -0.10
N ASP A 9 -2.62 -14.09 -0.84
CA ASP A 9 -2.67 -12.71 -0.35
C ASP A 9 -4.09 -12.37 0.11
N PHE A 10 -4.31 -12.24 1.42
CA PHE A 10 -5.57 -11.78 1.99
C PHE A 10 -5.58 -10.25 2.04
N PHE A 11 -6.74 -9.67 1.73
CA PHE A 11 -6.93 -8.22 1.59
C PHE A 11 -6.08 -7.64 0.45
N CYS A 12 -6.04 -8.37 -0.67
CA CYS A 12 -5.06 -8.16 -1.73
C CYS A 12 -5.26 -6.86 -2.53
N SER A 13 -6.45 -6.24 -2.46
CA SER A 13 -6.83 -5.07 -3.24
C SER A 13 -6.42 -5.22 -4.72
N GLY A 14 -5.85 -4.18 -5.34
CA GLY A 14 -5.36 -4.25 -6.72
C GLY A 14 -4.09 -5.09 -6.91
N GLY A 15 -3.51 -5.69 -5.86
CA GLY A 15 -2.40 -6.65 -5.97
C GLY A 15 -1.00 -6.07 -5.87
N GLY A 16 -0.79 -4.95 -5.16
CA GLY A 16 0.55 -4.37 -4.97
C GLY A 16 1.53 -5.31 -4.25
N MET A 17 1.06 -5.96 -3.18
CA MET A 17 1.81 -6.99 -2.45
C MET A 17 2.05 -8.22 -3.33
N SER A 18 0.99 -8.84 -3.85
CA SER A 18 1.08 -9.96 -4.79
C SER A 18 2.06 -9.73 -5.94
N PHE A 19 1.99 -8.57 -6.60
CA PHE A 19 2.88 -8.25 -7.71
C PHE A 19 4.35 -8.20 -7.27
N GLY A 20 4.64 -7.58 -6.12
CA GLY A 20 5.99 -7.57 -5.57
C GLY A 20 6.52 -8.96 -5.26
N LEU A 21 5.70 -9.83 -4.67
CA LEU A 21 6.06 -11.23 -4.39
C LEU A 21 6.34 -12.01 -5.67
N GLN A 22 5.55 -11.82 -6.74
CA GLN A 22 5.84 -12.44 -8.04
C GLN A 22 7.18 -11.97 -8.61
N LYS A 23 7.55 -10.70 -8.40
CA LYS A 23 8.87 -10.20 -8.80
C LYS A 23 10.02 -10.75 -7.96
N ALA A 24 9.74 -11.35 -6.81
CA ALA A 24 10.70 -12.09 -6.00
C ALA A 24 10.77 -13.59 -6.37
N GLY A 25 10.04 -14.04 -7.40
CA GLY A 25 10.02 -15.46 -7.81
C GLY A 25 8.98 -16.32 -7.09
N ILE A 26 8.13 -15.74 -6.24
CA ILE A 26 7.09 -16.47 -5.51
C ILE A 26 5.84 -16.66 -6.38
N LYS A 27 5.30 -17.88 -6.43
CA LYS A 27 4.05 -18.18 -7.13
C LYS A 27 2.84 -17.74 -6.30
N VAL A 28 2.33 -16.54 -6.53
CA VAL A 28 1.02 -16.14 -5.98
C VAL A 28 -0.07 -16.96 -6.66
N ILE A 29 -0.84 -17.72 -5.88
CA ILE A 29 -1.90 -18.62 -6.37
C ILE A 29 -3.30 -18.02 -6.21
N ALA A 30 -3.49 -17.15 -5.21
CA ALA A 30 -4.75 -16.46 -5.00
C ALA A 30 -4.57 -15.13 -4.29
N GLY A 31 -5.47 -14.19 -4.60
CA GLY A 31 -5.73 -13.01 -3.80
C GLY A 31 -7.18 -13.01 -3.33
N ILE A 32 -7.43 -12.71 -2.06
CA ILE A 32 -8.75 -12.70 -1.45
C ILE A 32 -9.09 -11.26 -1.06
N ASP A 33 -10.21 -10.75 -1.53
CA ASP A 33 -10.71 -9.43 -1.11
C ASP A 33 -12.24 -9.39 -1.15
N TYR A 34 -12.83 -8.55 -0.30
CA TYR A 34 -14.26 -8.27 -0.28
C TYR A 34 -14.64 -7.20 -1.31
N ASP A 35 -13.73 -6.30 -1.67
CA ASP A 35 -14.00 -5.25 -2.64
C ASP A 35 -13.86 -5.80 -4.07
N ILE A 36 -14.96 -6.30 -4.63
CA ILE A 36 -15.03 -6.83 -6.00
C ILE A 36 -14.45 -5.88 -7.04
N SER A 37 -14.45 -4.58 -6.76
CA SER A 37 -13.99 -3.58 -7.70
C SER A 37 -12.47 -3.57 -7.92
N CYS A 38 -11.71 -4.28 -7.08
CA CYS A 38 -10.29 -4.50 -7.28
C CYS A 38 -9.98 -5.66 -8.26
N LYS A 39 -10.98 -6.53 -8.53
CA LYS A 39 -10.79 -7.79 -9.27
C LYS A 39 -10.10 -7.60 -10.61
N GLU A 40 -10.64 -6.74 -11.46
CA GLU A 40 -10.11 -6.55 -12.82
C GLU A 40 -8.68 -5.99 -12.81
N THR A 41 -8.38 -5.10 -11.86
CA THR A 41 -7.02 -4.58 -11.66
C THR A 41 -6.09 -5.69 -11.17
N TYR A 42 -6.52 -6.51 -10.22
CA TYR A 42 -5.73 -7.63 -9.72
C TYR A 42 -5.40 -8.64 -10.83
N GLU A 43 -6.43 -9.13 -11.54
CA GLU A 43 -6.30 -10.15 -12.59
C GLU A 43 -5.51 -9.66 -13.81
N ALA A 44 -5.52 -8.35 -14.09
CA ALA A 44 -4.70 -7.77 -15.16
C ALA A 44 -3.19 -7.79 -14.87
N ASN A 45 -2.79 -7.88 -13.59
CA ASN A 45 -1.39 -7.69 -13.19
C ASN A 45 -0.77 -8.89 -12.47
N VAL A 46 -1.57 -9.65 -11.70
CA VAL A 46 -1.09 -10.79 -10.92
C VAL A 46 -1.33 -12.07 -11.70
N LYS A 47 -0.32 -12.46 -12.48
CA LYS A 47 -0.45 -13.56 -13.44
C LYS A 47 -0.64 -14.91 -12.75
N ASN A 48 -1.48 -15.78 -13.31
CA ASN A 48 -1.71 -17.15 -12.80
C ASN A 48 -2.26 -17.23 -11.36
N ALA A 49 -2.79 -16.13 -10.82
CA ALA A 49 -3.46 -16.09 -9.53
C ALA A 49 -4.97 -15.93 -9.72
N LYS A 50 -5.77 -16.61 -8.89
CA LYS A 50 -7.23 -16.41 -8.85
C LYS A 50 -7.58 -15.24 -7.94
N PHE A 51 -8.45 -14.34 -8.37
CA PHE A 51 -9.10 -13.39 -7.46
C PHE A 51 -10.33 -14.06 -6.83
N LEU A 52 -10.35 -14.13 -5.51
CA LEU A 52 -11.41 -14.78 -4.73
C LEU A 52 -12.21 -13.70 -4.00
N HIS A 53 -13.40 -13.40 -4.52
CA HIS A 53 -14.30 -12.41 -3.92
C HIS A 53 -15.03 -12.99 -2.72
N TYR A 54 -14.52 -12.73 -1.52
CA TYR A 54 -15.10 -13.22 -0.29
C TYR A 54 -14.96 -12.23 0.86
N ASP A 55 -15.99 -12.22 1.70
CA ASP A 55 -15.90 -11.70 3.07
C ASP A 55 -15.19 -12.73 3.95
N ILE A 56 -14.07 -12.34 4.56
CA ILE A 56 -13.25 -13.24 5.36
C ILE A 56 -14.01 -13.81 6.57
N PHE A 57 -14.94 -13.05 7.16
CA PHE A 57 -15.75 -13.50 8.29
C PHE A 57 -16.67 -14.67 7.93
N LYS A 58 -17.03 -14.80 6.65
CA LYS A 58 -17.91 -15.86 6.12
C LYS A 58 -17.13 -16.96 5.40
N LEU A 59 -15.90 -16.67 4.99
CA LEU A 59 -15.06 -17.61 4.26
C LEU A 59 -14.53 -18.71 5.19
N GLN A 60 -14.69 -19.97 4.80
CA GLN A 60 -14.11 -21.11 5.50
C GLN A 60 -12.84 -21.58 4.77
N PRO A 61 -11.77 -22.00 5.48
CA PRO A 61 -10.56 -22.52 4.86
C PRO A 61 -10.82 -23.67 3.88
N LYS A 62 -11.73 -24.59 4.21
CA LYS A 62 -12.16 -25.69 3.32
C LYS A 62 -12.68 -25.23 1.96
N THR A 63 -13.22 -24.01 1.85
CA THR A 63 -13.63 -23.43 0.58
C THR A 63 -12.42 -23.14 -0.30
N ILE A 64 -11.34 -22.61 0.29
CA ILE A 64 -10.08 -22.34 -0.41
C ILE A 64 -9.43 -23.65 -0.86
N ASP A 65 -9.45 -24.70 -0.03
CA ASP A 65 -8.92 -26.03 -0.40
C ASP A 65 -9.54 -26.53 -1.71
N LYS A 66 -10.87 -26.47 -1.81
CA LYS A 66 -11.62 -26.89 -3.00
C LYS A 66 -11.33 -26.01 -4.23
N VAL A 67 -11.25 -24.69 -4.04
CA VAL A 67 -11.07 -23.76 -5.16
C VAL A 67 -9.64 -23.77 -5.71
N LEU A 68 -8.65 -24.01 -4.85
CA LEU A 68 -7.23 -23.98 -5.20
C LEU A 68 -6.58 -25.37 -5.29
N ASN A 69 -7.33 -26.44 -5.01
CA ASN A 69 -6.83 -27.82 -4.87
C ASN A 69 -5.61 -27.87 -3.93
N LEU A 70 -5.71 -27.20 -2.78
CA LEU A 70 -4.64 -27.16 -1.80
C LEU A 70 -4.72 -28.38 -0.89
N SER A 71 -3.61 -29.12 -0.82
CA SER A 71 -3.38 -30.09 0.24
C SER A 71 -2.90 -29.37 1.51
N ARG A 72 -3.26 -29.93 2.67
CA ARG A 72 -2.76 -29.51 3.97
C ARG A 72 -1.47 -30.24 4.35
N GLU A 73 -1.07 -31.23 3.56
CA GLU A 73 0.19 -31.93 3.73
C GLU A 73 1.33 -31.08 3.15
N ASN A 74 2.43 -30.97 3.92
CA ASN A 74 3.64 -30.26 3.53
C ASN A 74 3.39 -28.81 3.06
N THR A 75 2.84 -27.99 3.96
CA THR A 75 2.59 -26.55 3.74
C THR A 75 3.82 -25.68 3.97
N ASP A 76 5.02 -26.27 4.01
CA ASP A 76 6.28 -25.58 4.29
C ASP A 76 6.62 -24.53 3.23
N ASN A 77 6.15 -24.74 2.00
CA ASN A 77 6.32 -23.80 0.90
C ASN A 77 5.17 -22.77 0.79
N LEU A 78 4.19 -22.79 1.70
CA LEU A 78 3.04 -21.89 1.67
C LEU A 78 3.33 -20.61 2.45
N ILE A 79 2.94 -19.48 1.85
CA ILE A 79 2.98 -18.15 2.44
C ILE A 79 1.55 -17.64 2.54
N LEU A 80 1.09 -17.27 3.73
CA LEU A 80 -0.14 -16.50 3.91
C LEU A 80 0.21 -15.05 4.21
N ILE A 81 -0.36 -14.12 3.45
CA ILE A 81 -0.20 -12.68 3.69
C ILE A 81 -1.51 -12.08 4.18
N GLY A 82 -1.45 -11.25 5.21
CA GLY A 82 -2.58 -10.48 5.74
C GLY A 82 -2.29 -8.99 5.76
N CYS A 83 -2.71 -8.27 4.72
CA CYS A 83 -2.62 -6.80 4.65
C CYS A 83 -3.90 -6.13 5.20
N THR A 84 -4.25 -6.40 6.47
CA THR A 84 -5.58 -6.03 7.00
C THR A 84 -5.86 -4.53 6.91
N PRO A 85 -7.08 -4.11 6.46
CA PRO A 85 -7.43 -2.71 6.32
C PRO A 85 -7.33 -1.95 7.64
N CYS A 86 -6.60 -0.85 7.60
CA CYS A 86 -6.13 -0.15 8.79
C CYS A 86 -7.01 1.05 9.25
N GLN A 87 -8.25 1.14 8.77
CA GLN A 87 -9.06 2.34 9.00
C GLN A 87 -9.31 2.66 10.49
N TYR A 88 -9.33 1.64 11.36
CA TYR A 88 -9.49 1.82 12.81
C TYR A 88 -8.22 2.37 13.50
N TRP A 89 -7.03 2.03 12.99
CA TRP A 89 -5.74 2.29 13.65
C TRP A 89 -4.95 3.47 13.04
N SER A 90 -5.51 4.15 12.03
CA SER A 90 -4.87 5.31 11.41
C SER A 90 -4.85 6.53 12.36
N GLN A 91 -3.84 7.39 12.25
CA GLN A 91 -3.74 8.61 13.07
C GLN A 91 -4.83 9.64 12.76
N ILE A 92 -5.36 9.63 11.52
CA ILE A 92 -6.49 10.48 11.15
C ILE A 92 -7.76 9.92 11.79
N ARG A 93 -8.49 10.77 12.51
CA ARG A 93 -9.77 10.41 13.15
C ARG A 93 -10.78 9.99 12.08
N THR A 94 -10.96 8.69 11.90
CA THR A 94 -12.07 8.09 11.15
C THR A 94 -13.23 7.80 12.11
N ASN A 95 -14.45 7.65 11.58
CA ASN A 95 -15.59 7.30 12.41
C ASN A 95 -15.41 5.86 12.95
N LYS A 96 -14.98 5.75 14.23
CA LYS A 96 -14.62 4.48 14.87
C LYS A 96 -15.76 3.45 14.89
N ASN A 97 -17.01 3.88 14.81
CA ASN A 97 -18.18 2.98 14.75
C ASN A 97 -18.27 2.24 13.40
N LYS A 98 -17.86 2.87 12.28
CA LYS A 98 -17.84 2.23 10.95
C LYS A 98 -16.67 1.25 10.76
N SER A 99 -15.67 1.27 11.64
CA SER A 99 -14.43 0.49 11.53
C SER A 99 -14.29 -0.59 12.61
N LYS A 100 -15.34 -0.89 13.40
CA LYS A 100 -15.27 -1.82 14.54
C LYS A 100 -14.89 -3.24 14.10
N GLU A 101 -15.41 -3.72 12.98
CA GLU A 101 -15.11 -5.04 12.39
C GLU A 101 -13.65 -5.18 11.96
N GLY A 102 -13.02 -4.07 11.54
CA GLY A 102 -11.60 -4.05 11.16
C GLY A 102 -10.63 -4.45 12.28
N ARG A 103 -11.09 -4.46 13.54
CA ARG A 103 -10.30 -4.92 14.70
C ARG A 103 -10.12 -6.43 14.73
N ASP A 104 -11.07 -7.18 14.17
CA ASP A 104 -11.12 -8.63 14.27
C ASP A 104 -10.54 -9.33 13.04
N LEU A 105 -10.15 -8.57 12.01
CA LEU A 105 -9.58 -9.12 10.77
C LEU A 105 -8.27 -9.88 10.99
N LEU A 106 -7.45 -9.50 11.98
CA LEU A 106 -6.27 -10.29 12.36
C LEU A 106 -6.65 -11.62 13.02
N THR A 107 -7.73 -11.64 13.80
CA THR A 107 -8.26 -12.88 14.40
C THR A 107 -8.80 -13.81 13.31
N GLU A 108 -9.55 -13.27 12.35
CA GLU A 108 -10.01 -14.06 11.20
C GLU A 108 -8.86 -14.55 10.33
N PHE A 109 -7.82 -13.74 10.12
CA PHE A 109 -6.63 -14.19 9.41
C PHE A 109 -5.90 -15.32 10.16
N LEU A 110 -5.78 -15.23 11.49
CA LEU A 110 -5.19 -16.28 12.34
C LEU A 110 -5.95 -17.62 12.20
N ARG A 111 -7.27 -17.59 11.99
CA ARG A 111 -8.07 -18.81 11.73
C ARG A 111 -7.54 -19.59 10.51
N PHE A 112 -7.13 -18.91 9.45
CA PHE A 112 -6.52 -19.56 8.28
C PHE A 112 -5.09 -20.03 8.57
N VAL A 113 -4.31 -19.23 9.31
CA VAL A 113 -2.96 -19.63 9.75
C VAL A 113 -3.00 -20.92 10.58
N ASN A 114 -3.90 -21.01 11.56
CA ASN A 114 -4.10 -22.21 12.39
C ASN A 114 -4.53 -23.42 11.56
N TYR A 115 -5.33 -23.20 10.52
CA TYR A 115 -5.83 -24.28 9.67
C TYR A 115 -4.77 -24.89 8.78
N TYR A 116 -3.96 -24.04 8.14
CA TYR A 116 -2.95 -24.42 7.15
C TYR A 116 -1.56 -24.67 7.75
N LEU A 117 -1.25 -24.02 8.88
CA LEU A 117 0.09 -23.92 9.44
C LEU A 117 1.12 -23.64 8.33
N PRO A 118 1.03 -22.52 7.59
CA PRO A 118 1.94 -22.23 6.47
C PRO A 118 3.41 -22.17 6.91
N GLY A 119 4.36 -22.40 6.02
CA GLY A 119 5.78 -22.20 6.35
C GLY A 119 6.07 -20.75 6.76
N PHE A 120 5.34 -19.80 6.17
CA PHE A 120 5.54 -18.37 6.39
C PHE A 120 4.23 -17.60 6.52
N VAL A 121 4.22 -16.61 7.40
CA VAL A 121 3.13 -15.64 7.57
C VAL A 121 3.69 -14.23 7.47
N VAL A 122 3.04 -13.39 6.67
CA VAL A 122 3.39 -11.97 6.53
C VAL A 122 2.20 -11.12 6.93
N VAL A 123 2.41 -10.12 7.78
CA VAL A 123 1.41 -9.08 8.08
C VAL A 123 2.00 -7.72 7.81
N GLU A 124 1.34 -6.94 6.97
CA GLU A 124 1.67 -5.52 6.72
C GLU A 124 0.55 -4.64 7.26
N ASN A 125 0.91 -3.55 7.95
CA ASN A 125 -0.07 -2.63 8.50
C ASN A 125 0.50 -1.23 8.79
N VAL A 126 -0.32 -0.27 9.23
CA VAL A 126 0.19 1.05 9.65
C VAL A 126 0.85 0.99 11.03
N PRO A 127 1.77 1.91 11.36
CA PRO A 127 2.48 1.93 12.65
C PRO A 127 1.57 1.98 13.89
N GLY A 128 0.34 2.50 13.74
CA GLY A 128 -0.64 2.61 14.81
C GLY A 128 -1.07 1.26 15.40
N ILE A 129 -1.04 0.17 14.62
CA ILE A 129 -1.40 -1.16 15.10
C ILE A 129 -0.40 -1.67 16.16
N PHE A 130 0.89 -1.37 15.95
CA PHE A 130 1.99 -1.75 16.82
C PHE A 130 2.02 -0.88 18.07
N ARG A 131 1.85 0.44 17.91
CA ARG A 131 1.79 1.39 19.05
C ARG A 131 0.61 1.11 19.99
N ASN A 132 -0.45 0.47 19.50
CA ASN A 132 -1.62 0.08 20.28
C ASN A 132 -1.76 -1.45 20.39
N ARG A 133 -0.64 -2.20 20.40
CA ARG A 133 -0.61 -3.68 20.29
C ARG A 133 -1.55 -4.45 21.22
N SER A 134 -1.78 -3.96 22.44
CA SER A 134 -2.71 -4.58 23.39
C SER A 134 -4.18 -4.40 23.00
N LYS A 135 -4.54 -3.25 22.39
CA LYS A 135 -5.90 -2.95 21.91
C LYS A 135 -6.17 -3.52 20.53
N SER A 136 -5.13 -3.72 19.72
CA SER A 136 -5.23 -4.18 18.33
C SER A 136 -5.24 -5.69 18.13
N LYS A 137 -5.24 -6.46 19.22
CA LYS A 137 -5.08 -7.92 19.23
C LYS A 137 -3.77 -8.42 18.60
N LEU A 138 -2.87 -7.52 18.20
CA LEU A 138 -1.59 -7.87 17.61
C LEU A 138 -0.72 -8.65 18.59
N GLN A 139 -0.74 -8.27 19.87
CA GLN A 139 0.01 -8.97 20.90
C GLN A 139 -0.42 -10.44 21.00
N PHE A 140 -1.73 -10.71 21.06
CA PHE A 140 -2.27 -12.07 21.07
C PHE A 140 -1.94 -12.84 19.78
N PHE A 141 -2.02 -12.17 18.62
CA PHE A 141 -1.65 -12.78 17.34
C PHE A 141 -0.18 -13.24 17.31
N ILE A 142 0.74 -12.43 17.85
CA ILE A 142 2.17 -12.78 17.96
C ILE A 142 2.35 -13.97 18.92
N GLU A 143 1.75 -13.90 20.11
CA GLU A 143 1.83 -14.97 21.11
C GLU A 143 1.29 -16.30 20.58
N ASP A 144 0.20 -16.29 19.81
CA ASP A 144 -0.35 -17.50 19.21
C ASP A 144 0.56 -18.05 18.10
N LEU A 145 1.19 -17.20 17.29
CA LEU A 145 2.21 -17.65 16.33
C LEU A 145 3.44 -18.27 17.03
N GLU A 146 3.89 -17.70 18.14
CA GLU A 146 5.01 -18.24 18.93
C GLU A 146 4.66 -19.61 19.53
N LYS A 147 3.44 -19.78 20.06
CA LYS A 147 2.95 -21.10 20.54
C LYS A 147 2.90 -22.14 19.43
N LEU A 148 2.67 -21.73 18.18
CA LEU A 148 2.71 -22.60 17.00
C LEU A 148 4.13 -22.86 16.48
N GLY A 149 5.16 -22.35 17.17
CA GLY A 149 6.56 -22.61 16.86
C GLY A 149 7.16 -21.68 15.80
N TYR A 150 6.53 -20.56 15.48
CA TYR A 150 7.10 -19.60 14.53
C TYR A 150 8.16 -18.72 15.20
N VAL A 151 9.25 -18.47 14.47
CA VAL A 151 10.23 -17.42 14.76
C VAL A 151 9.79 -16.13 14.05
N ILE A 152 9.70 -15.04 14.80
CA ILE A 152 9.00 -13.81 14.37
C ILE A 152 9.94 -12.60 14.31
N HIS A 153 9.94 -11.93 13.17
CA HIS A 153 10.35 -10.54 13.02
C HIS A 153 9.14 -9.62 13.13
N SER A 154 9.19 -8.53 13.90
CA SER A 154 8.05 -7.64 14.17
C SER A 154 8.52 -6.20 14.44
N GLU A 155 8.51 -5.34 13.42
CA GLU A 155 9.02 -3.96 13.53
C GLU A 155 8.30 -2.95 12.62
N ILE A 156 8.54 -1.66 12.85
CA ILE A 156 8.14 -0.57 11.95
C ILE A 156 9.29 -0.25 11.00
N HIS A 157 9.05 -0.40 9.71
CA HIS A 157 10.00 -0.07 8.65
C HIS A 157 9.67 1.26 7.99
N ASP A 158 10.70 2.04 7.68
CA ASP A 158 10.62 3.18 6.78
C ASP A 158 10.86 2.71 5.35
N MET A 159 9.83 2.77 4.50
CA MET A 159 9.90 2.25 3.13
C MET A 159 10.91 3.01 2.26
N SER A 160 11.35 4.22 2.67
CA SER A 160 12.45 4.92 1.99
C SER A 160 13.78 4.16 2.05
N ASP A 161 14.00 3.38 3.11
CA ASP A 161 15.16 2.48 3.23
C ASP A 161 15.11 1.33 2.23
N TYR A 162 13.96 1.09 1.57
CA TYR A 162 13.73 0.04 0.58
C TYR A 162 13.60 0.61 -0.84
N GLY A 163 14.01 1.87 -1.01
CA GLY A 163 14.01 2.56 -2.29
C GLY A 163 12.60 2.93 -2.80
N VAL A 164 11.63 3.07 -1.89
CA VAL A 164 10.33 3.70 -2.16
C VAL A 164 10.48 5.22 -1.95
N PRO A 165 10.14 6.07 -2.92
CA PRO A 165 10.36 7.53 -2.86
C PRO A 165 9.33 8.27 -2.00
N GLN A 166 9.05 7.75 -0.80
CA GLN A 166 8.04 8.27 0.12
C GLN A 166 8.51 8.23 1.57
N LYS A 167 8.06 9.21 2.36
CA LYS A 167 8.05 9.18 3.82
C LYS A 167 6.91 8.29 4.29
N ARG A 168 7.02 6.97 4.07
CA ARG A 168 5.98 5.98 4.37
C ARG A 168 6.52 4.93 5.34
N LYS A 169 5.99 4.94 6.56
CA LYS A 169 6.31 3.94 7.59
C LYS A 169 5.21 2.90 7.70
N ARG A 170 5.59 1.63 7.84
CA ARG A 170 4.65 0.50 7.97
C ARG A 170 5.17 -0.51 8.97
N TYR A 171 4.25 -1.05 9.76
CA TYR A 171 4.50 -2.22 10.58
C TYR A 171 4.61 -3.44 9.65
N THR A 172 5.60 -4.29 9.89
CA THR A 172 5.77 -5.55 9.17
C THR A 172 6.10 -6.63 10.17
N LEU A 173 5.31 -7.70 10.11
CA LEU A 173 5.58 -8.96 10.77
C LEU A 173 5.89 -10.02 9.73
N ILE A 174 6.99 -10.74 9.92
CA ILE A 174 7.34 -11.93 9.14
C ILE A 174 7.57 -13.04 10.15
N ALA A 175 6.70 -14.03 10.13
CA ALA A 175 6.82 -15.21 10.97
C ALA A 175 7.17 -16.40 10.07
N ASN A 176 8.10 -17.23 10.52
CA ASN A 176 8.49 -18.44 9.81
C ASN A 176 8.64 -19.61 10.79
N ARG A 177 8.18 -20.79 10.40
CA ARG A 177 8.34 -22.03 11.20
C ARG A 177 9.37 -23.00 10.62
N ILE A 178 9.95 -22.64 9.48
CA ILE A 178 10.89 -23.48 8.71
C ILE A 178 12.31 -23.29 9.22
N SER A 179 12.74 -22.04 9.43
CA SER A 179 14.07 -21.72 9.94
C SER A 179 14.02 -21.36 11.43
N LYS A 180 15.17 -21.43 12.10
CA LYS A 180 15.34 -20.94 13.47
C LYS A 180 15.68 -19.44 13.54
N GLU A 181 15.89 -18.81 12.38
CA GLU A 181 16.32 -17.42 12.28
C GLU A 181 15.17 -16.47 11.97
N LYS A 182 15.32 -15.21 12.37
CA LYS A 182 14.38 -14.15 11.99
C LYS A 182 14.61 -13.73 10.55
N ILE A 183 13.53 -13.62 9.77
CA ILE A 183 13.59 -13.13 8.40
C ILE A 183 13.36 -11.62 8.39
N ILE A 184 14.39 -10.86 7.99
CA ILE A 184 14.36 -9.39 7.96
C ILE A 184 14.53 -8.91 6.52
N PRO A 185 13.63 -8.05 6.00
CA PRO A 185 13.77 -7.49 4.66
C PRO A 185 15.06 -6.68 4.52
N LYS A 186 15.86 -7.00 3.49
CA LYS A 186 17.12 -6.28 3.20
C LYS A 186 16.84 -4.86 2.72
N LYS A 187 17.51 -3.89 3.34
CA LYS A 187 17.45 -2.47 2.94
C LYS A 187 18.17 -2.24 1.61
N GLY A 188 17.72 -1.25 0.86
CA GLY A 188 18.40 -0.72 -0.31
C GLY A 188 19.61 0.15 0.07
N LYS A 189 20.47 0.43 -0.92
CA LYS A 189 21.71 1.19 -0.72
C LYS A 189 21.51 2.70 -0.64
N HIS A 190 20.52 3.23 -1.36
CA HIS A 190 20.30 4.66 -1.50
C HIS A 190 18.81 5.00 -1.45
N LYS A 191 18.49 6.20 -0.98
CA LYS A 191 17.13 6.76 -1.03
C LYS A 191 16.82 7.23 -2.45
N VAL A 192 15.59 7.01 -2.87
CA VAL A 192 15.06 7.46 -4.17
C VAL A 192 14.19 8.69 -3.89
N LEU A 193 14.41 9.78 -4.60
CA LEU A 193 13.70 11.05 -4.42
C LEU A 193 12.63 11.25 -5.51
N VAL A 194 11.81 12.31 -5.38
CA VAL A 194 10.76 12.61 -6.37
C VAL A 194 11.33 12.79 -7.78
N LYS A 195 12.47 13.48 -7.92
CA LYS A 195 13.15 13.68 -9.23
C LYS A 195 13.59 12.40 -9.92
N ASP A 196 13.84 11.34 -9.17
CA ASP A 196 14.33 10.07 -9.71
C ASP A 196 13.20 9.24 -10.34
N VAL A 197 11.93 9.64 -10.12
CA VAL A 197 10.77 8.86 -10.57
C VAL A 197 9.74 9.67 -11.34
N LEU A 198 9.64 10.98 -11.15
CA LEU A 198 8.67 11.85 -11.82
C LEU A 198 9.33 12.77 -12.86
N GLY A 199 8.50 13.42 -13.68
CA GLY A 199 8.94 14.39 -14.69
C GLY A 199 9.27 13.78 -16.06
N LYS A 200 9.54 14.65 -17.03
CA LYS A 200 9.71 14.28 -18.45
C LYS A 200 10.80 13.23 -18.67
N ASN A 201 11.93 13.35 -17.98
CA ASN A 201 13.04 12.40 -18.07
C ASN A 201 12.64 10.99 -17.60
N ASN A 202 11.61 10.91 -16.75
CA ASN A 202 11.01 9.66 -16.30
C ASN A 202 9.75 9.30 -17.08
N GLY A 203 9.55 9.84 -18.29
CA GLY A 203 8.43 9.48 -19.17
C GLY A 203 7.09 10.09 -18.79
N PHE A 204 7.09 11.20 -18.02
CA PHE A 204 5.88 11.95 -17.69
C PHE A 204 5.80 13.24 -18.51
N PRO A 205 5.01 13.30 -19.60
CA PRO A 205 4.78 14.56 -20.28
C PRO A 205 4.03 15.53 -19.36
N LYS A 206 4.23 16.83 -19.60
CA LYS A 206 3.47 17.88 -18.90
C LYS A 206 2.01 17.79 -19.31
N VAL A 207 1.10 17.92 -18.34
CA VAL A 207 -0.34 17.86 -18.56
C VAL A 207 -1.06 18.89 -17.68
N LEU A 208 -2.27 19.26 -18.06
CA LEU A 208 -3.07 20.22 -17.30
C LEU A 208 -3.95 19.52 -16.25
N ALA A 209 -4.48 20.31 -15.30
CA ALA A 209 -5.56 19.84 -14.44
C ALA A 209 -6.74 19.36 -15.30
N GLY A 210 -7.33 18.21 -14.94
CA GLY A 210 -8.42 17.61 -15.70
C GLY A 210 -8.01 16.73 -16.87
N ASN A 211 -6.71 16.56 -17.15
CA ASN A 211 -6.25 15.63 -18.18
C ASN A 211 -6.86 14.23 -18.01
N ARG A 212 -7.30 13.62 -19.11
CA ARG A 212 -7.81 12.25 -19.16
C ARG A 212 -6.92 11.44 -20.10
N ASP A 213 -6.29 10.42 -19.56
CA ASP A 213 -5.47 9.48 -20.31
C ASP A 213 -6.19 8.12 -20.33
N ASN A 214 -6.69 7.76 -21.51
CA ASN A 214 -7.44 6.52 -21.73
C ASN A 214 -6.52 5.35 -22.14
N THR A 215 -5.20 5.54 -22.16
CA THR A 215 -4.24 4.45 -22.38
C THR A 215 -4.02 3.66 -21.09
N ALA A 216 -3.37 2.49 -21.19
CA ALA A 216 -2.96 1.71 -20.02
C ALA A 216 -1.99 2.48 -19.09
N PHE A 217 -1.32 3.53 -19.59
CA PHE A 217 -0.44 4.36 -18.78
C PHE A 217 -1.21 5.19 -17.75
N ASN A 218 -2.42 5.67 -18.05
CA ASN A 218 -3.30 6.35 -17.10
C ASN A 218 -2.65 7.55 -16.37
N HIS A 219 -2.04 8.47 -17.12
CA HIS A 219 -1.60 9.80 -16.67
C HIS A 219 -2.77 10.78 -16.48
N THR A 220 -3.87 10.29 -15.90
CA THR A 220 -5.10 11.05 -15.64
C THR A 220 -4.96 11.92 -14.40
N VAL A 221 -5.48 13.14 -14.47
CA VAL A 221 -5.37 14.18 -13.43
C VAL A 221 -6.77 14.71 -13.08
N ALA A 222 -7.06 14.87 -11.79
CA ALA A 222 -8.31 15.46 -11.36
C ALA A 222 -8.47 16.90 -11.87
N SER A 223 -9.69 17.29 -12.23
CA SER A 223 -10.01 18.67 -12.58
C SER A 223 -10.00 19.55 -11.34
N LEU A 224 -9.72 20.84 -11.51
CA LEU A 224 -9.77 21.83 -10.45
C LEU A 224 -10.86 22.85 -10.75
N SER A 225 -11.58 23.28 -9.71
CA SER A 225 -12.40 24.49 -9.80
C SER A 225 -11.49 25.72 -10.00
N GLU A 226 -12.05 26.79 -10.54
CA GLU A 226 -11.32 28.04 -10.76
C GLU A 226 -10.64 28.55 -9.48
N LEU A 227 -11.36 28.51 -8.35
CA LEU A 227 -10.83 28.90 -7.05
C LEU A 227 -9.64 28.03 -6.60
N ASN A 228 -9.72 26.72 -6.81
CA ASN A 228 -8.63 25.82 -6.44
C ASN A 228 -7.42 25.95 -7.37
N LEU A 229 -7.66 26.20 -8.66
CA LEU A 229 -6.59 26.51 -9.61
C LEU A 229 -5.90 27.84 -9.25
N ALA A 230 -6.67 28.86 -8.89
CA ALA A 230 -6.15 30.16 -8.44
C ALA A 230 -5.27 30.00 -7.19
N ARG A 231 -5.70 29.19 -6.21
CA ARG A 231 -4.88 28.82 -5.04
C ARG A 231 -3.56 28.16 -5.45
N VAL A 232 -3.63 27.09 -6.25
CA VAL A 232 -2.44 26.33 -6.67
C VAL A 232 -1.43 27.21 -7.42
N LYS A 233 -1.89 28.11 -8.28
CA LYS A 233 -1.01 29.06 -9.01
C LYS A 233 -0.20 29.98 -8.08
N LYS A 234 -0.71 30.27 -6.88
CA LYS A 234 0.01 31.09 -5.88
C LYS A 234 1.00 30.28 -5.05
N VAL A 235 0.82 28.97 -4.95
CA VAL A 235 1.76 28.09 -4.23
C VAL A 235 3.09 28.02 -4.98
N LYS A 236 4.19 28.41 -4.31
CA LYS A 236 5.53 28.46 -4.90
C LYS A 236 5.93 27.09 -5.45
N ARG A 237 6.53 27.05 -6.64
CA ARG A 237 7.05 25.83 -7.27
C ARG A 237 8.06 25.14 -6.35
N ASN A 238 8.21 23.83 -6.52
CA ASN A 238 9.21 23.01 -5.82
C ASN A 238 9.16 23.14 -4.27
N GLY A 239 8.04 22.76 -3.66
CA GLY A 239 7.93 22.65 -2.20
C GLY A 239 7.08 23.69 -1.48
N GLY A 240 6.44 24.63 -2.19
CA GLY A 240 5.53 25.61 -1.61
C GLY A 240 4.33 24.99 -0.88
N THR A 241 3.63 25.80 -0.08
CA THR A 241 2.56 25.36 0.83
C THR A 241 1.33 26.29 0.76
N ARG A 242 0.23 25.96 1.46
CA ARG A 242 -0.94 26.85 1.56
C ARG A 242 -0.62 28.24 2.13
N PHE A 243 0.50 28.42 2.82
CA PHE A 243 0.88 29.72 3.37
C PHE A 243 1.21 30.74 2.27
N ASP A 244 1.55 30.30 1.07
CA ASP A 244 1.85 31.18 -0.07
C ASP A 244 0.62 31.99 -0.56
N PHE A 245 -0.61 31.60 -0.16
CA PHE A 245 -1.83 32.37 -0.42
C PHE A 245 -2.61 32.72 0.85
N ALA A 246 -2.09 32.43 2.04
CA ALA A 246 -2.83 32.58 3.29
C ALA A 246 -3.26 34.03 3.60
N ASN A 247 -2.48 35.00 3.11
CA ASN A 247 -2.75 36.43 3.29
C ASN A 247 -3.63 37.03 2.18
N ILE A 248 -4.12 36.23 1.24
CA ILE A 248 -5.01 36.66 0.16
C ILE A 248 -6.44 36.30 0.58
N PRO A 249 -7.26 37.27 1.05
CA PRO A 249 -8.53 36.99 1.71
C PRO A 249 -9.50 36.12 0.90
N GLU A 250 -9.55 36.31 -0.42
CA GLU A 250 -10.40 35.60 -1.36
C GLU A 250 -9.94 34.15 -1.63
N LEU A 251 -8.65 33.84 -1.42
CA LEU A 251 -8.09 32.51 -1.59
C LEU A 251 -7.99 31.74 -0.27
N GLN A 252 -7.91 32.44 0.86
CA GLN A 252 -7.75 31.82 2.17
C GLN A 252 -8.96 30.94 2.53
N LEU A 253 -8.68 29.74 3.05
CA LEU A 253 -9.73 28.84 3.51
C LEU A 253 -10.21 29.31 4.89
N GLN A 254 -11.51 29.56 5.03
CA GLN A 254 -12.09 30.03 6.30
C GLN A 254 -11.78 29.09 7.47
N CYS A 255 -11.74 27.77 7.23
CA CYS A 255 -11.44 26.79 8.27
C CYS A 255 -10.00 26.85 8.82
N PHE A 256 -9.08 27.54 8.12
CA PHE A 256 -7.67 27.66 8.49
C PHE A 256 -7.26 29.05 9.01
N LYS A 257 -8.15 30.03 9.01
CA LYS A 257 -7.88 31.34 9.64
C LYS A 257 -7.58 31.13 11.13
N GLY A 258 -6.41 31.60 11.58
CA GLY A 258 -5.93 31.42 12.96
C GLY A 258 -5.55 29.98 13.33
N LYS A 259 -5.38 29.07 12.35
CA LYS A 259 -5.02 27.65 12.58
C LYS A 259 -3.79 27.25 11.79
N ASP A 260 -2.68 27.94 12.01
CA ASP A 260 -1.46 27.75 11.23
C ASP A 260 -0.72 26.45 11.59
N ASN A 261 -0.99 25.86 12.76
CA ASN A 261 -0.42 24.56 13.15
C ASN A 261 -1.21 23.35 12.64
N SER A 262 -2.23 23.56 11.80
CA SER A 262 -3.17 22.51 11.36
C SER A 262 -3.11 22.31 9.85
N PHE A 263 -2.98 21.06 9.39
CA PHE A 263 -2.96 20.68 7.96
C PHE A 263 -2.06 21.59 7.10
N ILE A 264 -0.83 21.81 7.57
CA ILE A 264 0.17 22.67 6.90
C ILE A 264 0.47 22.21 5.46
N ASP A 265 0.34 20.92 5.22
CA ASP A 265 0.64 20.28 3.94
C ASP A 265 -0.46 20.48 2.88
N THR A 266 -1.66 20.90 3.26
CA THR A 266 -2.78 21.11 2.32
C THR A 266 -2.39 22.11 1.23
N TYR A 267 -2.73 21.83 -0.04
CA TYR A 267 -2.27 22.53 -1.25
C TYR A 267 -0.75 22.53 -1.50
N GLY A 268 0.03 21.79 -0.72
CA GLY A 268 1.47 21.79 -0.85
C GLY A 268 1.95 21.13 -2.15
N ARG A 269 3.00 21.69 -2.74
CA ARG A 269 3.74 21.09 -3.86
C ARG A 269 4.77 20.12 -3.37
N LEU A 270 4.92 18.98 -4.05
CA LEU A 270 6.12 18.16 -3.88
C LEU A 270 7.39 18.98 -4.15
N SER A 271 8.50 18.55 -3.55
CA SER A 271 9.84 19.03 -3.88
C SER A 271 10.59 17.95 -4.65
N TRP A 272 11.33 18.33 -5.69
CA TRP A 272 12.12 17.42 -6.53
C TRP A 272 13.21 16.70 -5.74
N ASP A 273 13.85 17.41 -4.81
CA ASP A 273 15.00 16.94 -4.02
C ASP A 273 14.60 16.36 -2.65
N ASP A 274 13.31 16.10 -2.43
CA ASP A 274 12.82 15.45 -1.21
C ASP A 274 12.05 14.17 -1.54
N LEU A 275 11.78 13.36 -0.52
CA LEU A 275 10.82 12.26 -0.58
C LEU A 275 9.39 12.81 -0.67
N ALA A 276 8.52 12.12 -1.39
CA ALA A 276 7.09 12.43 -1.34
C ALA A 276 6.52 12.14 0.06
N PRO A 277 5.43 12.81 0.49
CA PRO A 277 4.65 12.31 1.62
C PRO A 277 4.09 10.92 1.29
N THR A 278 3.53 10.24 2.29
CA THR A 278 2.79 8.99 2.04
C THR A 278 1.66 9.25 1.04
N ILE A 279 1.67 8.52 -0.08
CA ILE A 279 0.59 8.53 -1.06
C ILE A 279 -0.66 7.91 -0.42
N THR A 280 -1.69 8.73 -0.25
CA THR A 280 -2.96 8.35 0.40
C THR A 280 -4.04 8.05 -0.62
N THR A 281 -5.18 7.50 -0.22
CA THR A 281 -6.32 7.22 -1.12
C THR A 281 -6.93 8.46 -1.79
N LYS A 282 -6.55 9.67 -1.36
CA LYS A 282 -7.01 10.95 -1.90
C LYS A 282 -5.87 11.82 -2.45
N PHE A 283 -4.73 11.23 -2.82
CA PHE A 283 -3.59 11.99 -3.35
C PHE A 283 -3.93 12.81 -4.61
N PHE A 284 -4.98 12.43 -5.35
CA PHE A 284 -5.46 13.16 -6.52
C PHE A 284 -6.13 14.51 -6.17
N ASN A 285 -6.32 14.83 -4.90
CA ASN A 285 -6.97 16.04 -4.44
C ASN A 285 -5.98 16.98 -3.75
N VAL A 286 -5.83 18.19 -4.31
CA VAL A 286 -4.92 19.25 -3.82
C VAL A 286 -5.22 19.69 -2.39
N SER A 287 -6.45 19.55 -1.90
CA SER A 287 -6.80 19.93 -0.53
C SER A 287 -6.45 18.86 0.52
N SER A 288 -6.08 17.66 0.08
CA SER A 288 -5.88 16.49 0.95
C SER A 288 -4.45 16.31 1.47
N GLY A 289 -3.53 17.21 1.11
CA GLY A 289 -2.14 17.19 1.56
C GLY A 289 -1.18 17.75 0.51
N LYS A 290 0.10 17.43 0.66
CA LYS A 290 1.19 17.87 -0.22
C LYS A 290 1.24 17.01 -1.48
N PHE A 291 0.21 17.14 -2.32
CA PHE A 291 0.01 16.33 -3.53
C PHE A 291 -0.12 17.16 -4.81
N VAL A 292 0.35 18.41 -4.80
CA VAL A 292 0.46 19.21 -6.03
C VAL A 292 1.79 18.86 -6.73
N HIS A 293 1.79 18.78 -8.05
CA HIS A 293 3.00 18.54 -8.84
C HIS A 293 4.06 19.62 -8.52
N PRO A 294 5.37 19.29 -8.46
CA PRO A 294 6.41 20.26 -8.14
C PRO A 294 6.37 21.51 -9.02
N GLU A 295 6.09 21.32 -10.31
CA GLU A 295 6.14 22.38 -11.33
C GLU A 295 4.83 22.70 -12.03
N GLU A 296 3.77 21.89 -11.91
CA GLU A 296 2.56 22.04 -12.74
C GLU A 296 1.36 22.41 -11.87
N ASP A 297 0.42 23.20 -12.39
CA ASP A 297 -0.73 23.71 -11.63
C ASP A 297 -1.86 22.69 -11.50
N ARG A 298 -1.52 21.52 -10.94
CA ARG A 298 -2.42 20.37 -10.81
C ARG A 298 -2.01 19.47 -9.64
N ALA A 299 -2.94 18.64 -9.20
CA ALA A 299 -2.59 17.48 -8.38
C ALA A 299 -1.67 16.51 -9.14
N LEU A 300 -1.09 15.57 -8.41
CA LEU A 300 -0.45 14.39 -9.00
C LEU A 300 -1.45 13.62 -9.86
N SER A 301 -0.97 13.12 -11.00
CA SER A 301 -1.73 12.17 -11.79
C SER A 301 -1.80 10.81 -11.11
N LEU A 302 -2.74 9.97 -11.55
CA LEU A 302 -2.85 8.60 -11.06
C LEU A 302 -1.55 7.81 -11.27
N ARG A 303 -0.92 7.93 -12.44
CA ARG A 303 0.36 7.25 -12.73
C ARG A 303 1.54 7.81 -11.94
N GLU A 304 1.59 9.10 -11.67
CA GLU A 304 2.63 9.69 -10.81
C GLU A 304 2.51 9.14 -9.38
N GLY A 305 1.29 9.11 -8.82
CA GLY A 305 1.02 8.51 -7.51
C GLY A 305 1.36 7.01 -7.47
N ALA A 306 1.04 6.27 -8.53
CA ALA A 306 1.40 4.86 -8.68
C ALA A 306 2.94 4.65 -8.72
N SER A 307 3.66 5.51 -9.43
CA SER A 307 5.11 5.43 -9.57
C SER A 307 5.83 5.79 -8.27
N LEU A 308 5.31 6.75 -7.51
CA LEU A 308 5.76 7.04 -6.15
C LEU A 308 5.52 5.84 -5.21
N GLN A 309 4.43 5.09 -5.41
CA GLN A 309 4.17 3.78 -4.78
C GLN A 309 4.98 2.62 -5.39
N THR A 310 5.92 2.88 -6.30
CA THR A 310 6.78 1.88 -6.98
C THR A 310 6.04 0.84 -7.82
N PHE A 311 4.80 1.12 -8.22
CA PHE A 311 4.17 0.36 -9.29
C PHE A 311 4.95 0.59 -10.60
N PRO A 312 5.26 -0.45 -11.37
CA PRO A 312 5.85 -0.25 -12.68
C PRO A 312 4.85 0.45 -13.60
N LYS A 313 5.36 1.17 -14.60
CA LYS A 313 4.53 1.87 -15.60
C LYS A 313 3.61 0.93 -16.39
N SER A 314 4.01 -0.34 -16.51
CA SER A 314 3.23 -1.41 -17.13
C SER A 314 2.09 -1.94 -16.25
N PHE A 315 1.99 -1.53 -14.98
CA PHE A 315 0.92 -1.98 -14.09
C PHE A 315 -0.39 -1.31 -14.50
N ILE A 316 -1.41 -2.09 -14.82
CA ILE A 316 -2.68 -1.62 -15.40
C ILE A 316 -3.70 -1.38 -14.29
N PHE A 317 -4.30 -0.20 -14.23
CA PHE A 317 -5.42 0.08 -13.32
C PHE A 317 -6.74 0.03 -14.09
N LYS A 318 -7.50 -1.04 -13.90
CA LYS A 318 -8.84 -1.23 -14.49
C LYS A 318 -9.90 -0.78 -13.49
N THR A 319 -10.28 0.49 -13.56
CA THR A 319 -11.34 1.07 -12.73
C THR A 319 -12.06 2.16 -13.50
N ASN A 320 -13.29 2.49 -13.12
CA ASN A 320 -14.10 3.50 -13.80
C ASN A 320 -14.00 4.90 -13.19
N SER A 321 -13.18 5.10 -12.15
CA SER A 321 -13.05 6.40 -11.50
C SER A 321 -11.65 6.71 -10.96
N ILE A 322 -11.30 8.00 -10.98
CA ILE A 322 -10.07 8.52 -10.38
C ILE A 322 -9.98 8.14 -8.89
N ALA A 323 -11.09 8.30 -8.16
CA ALA A 323 -11.13 8.02 -6.73
C ALA A 323 -10.87 6.55 -6.42
N GLN A 324 -11.41 5.63 -7.22
CA GLN A 324 -11.19 4.20 -7.07
C GLN A 324 -9.78 3.78 -7.42
N THR A 325 -9.21 4.26 -8.55
CA THR A 325 -7.80 4.03 -8.87
C THR A 325 -6.90 4.54 -7.75
N ALA A 326 -7.13 5.76 -7.26
CA ALA A 326 -6.34 6.34 -6.19
C ALA A 326 -6.49 5.58 -4.86
N LYS A 327 -7.67 5.03 -4.56
CA LYS A 327 -7.90 4.14 -3.41
C LYS A 327 -7.02 2.90 -3.49
N ILE A 328 -7.00 2.22 -4.64
CA ILE A 328 -6.13 1.05 -4.88
C ILE A 328 -4.66 1.42 -4.68
N ILE A 329 -4.19 2.49 -5.33
CA ILE A 329 -2.80 2.93 -5.23
C ILE A 329 -2.42 3.32 -3.79
N GLY A 330 -3.26 4.09 -3.10
CA GLY A 330 -2.95 4.58 -1.75
C GLY A 330 -2.96 3.49 -0.68
N ASN A 331 -3.86 2.50 -0.81
CA ASN A 331 -3.95 1.37 0.11
C ASN A 331 -2.83 0.35 -0.10
N ALA A 332 -2.33 0.21 -1.33
CA ALA A 332 -1.35 -0.81 -1.66
C ALA A 332 -0.06 -0.72 -0.82
N VAL A 333 0.51 -1.90 -0.56
CA VAL A 333 1.92 -2.06 -0.23
C VAL A 333 2.75 -1.76 -1.49
N PRO A 334 3.78 -0.90 -1.43
CA PRO A 334 4.64 -0.64 -2.57
C PRO A 334 5.24 -1.93 -3.14
N PRO A 335 5.11 -2.23 -4.46
CA PRO A 335 5.63 -3.47 -5.02
C PRO A 335 7.13 -3.70 -4.78
N LYS A 336 7.94 -2.63 -4.72
CA LYS A 336 9.38 -2.75 -4.42
C LYS A 336 9.63 -3.23 -2.99
N TYR A 337 8.84 -2.79 -2.01
CA TYR A 337 8.94 -3.26 -0.63
C TYR A 337 8.43 -4.71 -0.51
N ALA A 338 7.31 -5.02 -1.15
CA ALA A 338 6.79 -6.39 -1.20
C ALA A 338 7.78 -7.37 -1.86
N LYS A 339 8.52 -6.93 -2.88
CA LYS A 339 9.62 -7.70 -3.48
C LYS A 339 10.73 -7.97 -2.46
N ALA A 340 11.17 -6.98 -1.68
CA ALA A 340 12.20 -7.16 -0.66
C ALA A 340 11.79 -8.15 0.44
N ILE A 341 10.51 -8.14 0.85
CA ILE A 341 9.94 -9.16 1.74
C ILE A 341 10.03 -10.54 1.08
N GLY A 342 9.53 -10.65 -0.16
CA GLY A 342 9.52 -11.90 -0.90
C GLY A 342 10.90 -12.50 -1.10
N GLU A 343 11.90 -11.70 -1.48
CA GLU A 343 13.29 -12.15 -1.66
C GLU A 343 13.90 -12.64 -0.35
N SER A 344 13.54 -12.02 0.78
CA SER A 344 14.05 -12.43 2.09
C SER A 344 13.45 -13.76 2.53
N ILE A 345 12.16 -13.99 2.25
CA ILE A 345 11.49 -15.28 2.48
C ILE A 345 12.04 -16.36 1.55
N PHE A 346 12.19 -16.04 0.26
CA PHE A 346 12.72 -16.96 -0.75
C PHE A 346 14.12 -17.44 -0.38
N ASN A 347 15.03 -16.52 -0.04
CA ASN A 347 16.37 -16.87 0.41
C ASN A 347 16.36 -17.69 1.71
N ALA A 348 15.45 -17.41 2.65
CA ALA A 348 15.35 -18.21 3.86
C ALA A 348 14.86 -19.64 3.56
N TYR A 349 13.92 -19.80 2.62
CA TYR A 349 13.41 -21.11 2.21
C TYR A 349 14.48 -21.93 1.48
N ASP A 350 15.22 -21.33 0.54
CA ASP A 350 16.24 -22.04 -0.25
C ASP A 350 17.49 -22.45 0.55
N ASN A 351 17.74 -21.82 1.70
CA ASN A 351 18.89 -22.14 2.57
C ASN A 351 18.57 -23.14 3.69
N ASN A 352 17.31 -23.59 3.81
CA ASN A 352 16.92 -24.73 4.67
C ASN A 352 16.80 -26.00 3.83
#